data_AF-A0AAU2IVC5-F1
#
_entry.id   AF-A0AAU2IVC5-F1
#
_cell.length_a   1.000
_cell.length_b   1.000
_cell.length_c   1.000
_cell.angle_alpha   90.00
_cell.angle_beta   90.00
_cell.angle_gamma   90.00
#
_symmetry.space_group_name_H-M   'P 1'
#
loop_
_entity.id
_entity.type
_entity.pdbx_description
1 polymer ?
#
loop_
_entity_poly.entity_id
_entity_poly.type
_entity_poly.pdbx_seq_one_letter_code
_entity_poly.pdbx_strand_id
1 'polypeptide(L)'
;MANTPKRLNRSNSTTSQTVVYTVPTGTTTIVTNIVVTNSSTTAATVLIRFGSVAIVPNTPVPGNGIFTLDISQVLTEGNTIDVQASSTTLGVHICGVEVTA
;
A
#
# COMPACT_ATOMS: atom_id res chain seq x y z
N MET A 1 13.04 19.42 -11.74
CA MET A 1 12.08 18.37 -11.36
C MET A 1 12.53 17.77 -10.04
N ALA A 2 11.72 17.81 -8.99
CA ALA A 2 12.12 17.32 -7.67
C ALA A 2 11.60 15.89 -7.47
N ASN A 3 12.52 14.97 -7.16
CA ASN A 3 12.21 13.59 -6.79
C ASN A 3 12.18 13.53 -5.25
N THR A 4 10.98 13.48 -4.67
CA THR A 4 10.81 13.51 -3.21
C THR A 4 10.45 12.13 -2.68
N PRO A 5 11.34 11.46 -1.90
CA PRO A 5 10.98 10.23 -1.21
C PRO A 5 9.79 10.45 -0.28
N LYS A 6 8.81 9.56 -0.33
CA LYS A 6 7.56 9.71 0.41
C LYS A 6 7.10 8.42 1.06
N ARG A 7 6.64 8.56 2.30
CA ARG A 7 5.84 7.57 3.02
C ARG A 7 4.39 7.71 2.55
N LEU A 8 3.96 6.83 1.66
CA LEU A 8 2.61 6.84 1.08
C LEU A 8 1.56 6.33 2.08
N ASN A 9 1.89 5.28 2.84
CA ASN A 9 1.08 4.82 3.96
C ASN A 9 1.95 4.18 5.06
N ARG A 10 1.53 4.33 6.33
CA ARG A 10 2.05 3.49 7.43
C ARG A 10 1.05 3.51 8.59
N SER A 11 0.12 2.58 8.55
CA SER A 11 -0.96 2.45 9.51
C SER A 11 -1.35 0.99 9.64
N ASN A 12 -2.16 0.69 10.64
CA ASN A 12 -2.89 -0.57 10.71
C ASN A 12 -3.99 -0.61 9.64
N SER A 13 -4.25 -1.80 9.10
CA SER A 13 -5.29 -2.04 8.13
C SER A 13 -6.69 -1.91 8.73
N THR A 14 -7.67 -1.70 7.87
CA THR A 14 -9.11 -1.73 8.20
C THR A 14 -9.79 -2.90 7.52
N THR A 15 -10.93 -3.34 8.05
CA THR A 15 -11.76 -4.39 7.44
C THR A 15 -12.60 -3.89 6.27
N SER A 16 -12.86 -2.58 6.23
CA SER A 16 -13.41 -1.87 5.08
C SER A 16 -12.29 -1.38 4.16
N GLN A 17 -12.55 -1.36 2.85
CA GLN A 17 -11.64 -0.77 1.87
C GLN A 17 -11.52 0.74 2.11
N THR A 18 -10.29 1.22 2.23
CA THR A 18 -9.99 2.64 2.46
C THR A 18 -8.92 3.12 1.49
N VAL A 19 -9.13 4.34 0.96
CA VAL A 19 -8.10 5.06 0.21
C VAL A 19 -7.07 5.55 1.22
N VAL A 20 -5.84 5.04 1.13
CA VAL A 20 -4.74 5.46 2.01
C VAL A 20 -3.87 6.55 1.39
N TYR A 21 -3.94 6.70 0.07
CA TYR A 21 -3.19 7.71 -0.66
C TYR A 21 -3.85 8.01 -2.02
N THR A 22 -3.80 9.28 -2.42
CA THR A 22 -4.20 9.74 -3.76
C THR A 22 -3.05 10.54 -4.34
N VAL A 23 -2.65 10.23 -5.58
CA VAL A 23 -1.58 10.97 -6.27
C VAL A 23 -2.00 12.45 -6.44
N PRO A 24 -1.23 13.40 -5.88
CA PRO A 24 -1.53 14.84 -6.01
C PRO A 24 -1.52 15.32 -7.45
N THR A 25 -2.21 16.43 -7.69
CA THR A 25 -2.26 17.06 -9.01
C THR A 25 -0.89 17.56 -9.46
N GLY A 26 -0.58 17.40 -10.75
CA GLY A 26 0.71 17.79 -11.32
C GLY A 26 1.90 16.92 -10.86
N THR A 27 1.63 15.74 -10.30
CA THR A 27 2.69 14.81 -9.85
C THR A 27 2.49 13.39 -10.40
N THR A 28 3.58 12.63 -10.43
CA THR A 28 3.60 11.19 -10.66
C THR A 28 4.20 10.52 -9.43
N THR A 29 3.58 9.44 -8.94
CA THR A 29 4.10 8.68 -7.80
C THR A 29 4.66 7.34 -8.26
N ILE A 30 5.87 7.00 -7.85
CA ILE A 30 6.46 5.68 -8.09
C ILE A 30 6.45 4.92 -6.78
N VAL A 31 5.66 3.85 -6.69
CA VAL A 31 5.63 2.96 -5.52
C VAL A 31 6.81 2.00 -5.62
N THR A 32 7.64 1.97 -4.58
CA THR A 32 8.89 1.19 -4.56
C THR A 32 8.79 -0.05 -3.68
N ASN A 33 8.14 0.06 -2.51
CA ASN A 33 8.05 -1.04 -1.56
C ASN A 33 6.70 -1.05 -0.86
N ILE A 34 6.21 -2.26 -0.65
CA ILE A 34 5.06 -2.57 0.19
C ILE A 34 5.52 -3.60 1.23
N VAL A 35 5.28 -3.30 2.49
CA VAL A 35 5.54 -4.21 3.62
C VAL A 35 4.28 -4.36 4.44
N VAL A 36 3.86 -5.59 4.65
CA VAL A 36 2.71 -5.95 5.47
C VAL A 36 3.15 -6.87 6.59
N THR A 37 2.87 -6.53 7.83
CA THR A 37 3.23 -7.31 9.02
C THR A 37 1.97 -7.73 9.76
N ASN A 38 1.86 -8.98 10.18
CA ASN A 38 0.73 -9.43 10.98
C ASN A 38 1.14 -9.58 12.45
N SER A 39 0.60 -8.72 13.31
CA SER A 39 0.86 -8.74 14.76
C SER A 39 0.00 -9.74 15.53
N SER A 40 -0.94 -10.42 14.86
CA SER A 40 -1.75 -11.50 15.44
C SER A 40 -1.03 -12.84 15.36
N THR A 41 -1.38 -13.77 16.24
CA THR A 41 -0.97 -15.18 16.15
C THR A 41 -1.72 -15.96 15.06
N THR A 42 -2.77 -15.38 14.46
CA THR A 42 -3.62 -16.02 13.46
C THR A 42 -3.40 -15.40 12.08
N ALA A 43 -3.47 -16.21 11.03
CA ALA A 43 -3.36 -15.73 9.66
C ALA A 43 -4.51 -14.77 9.30
N ALA A 44 -4.19 -13.76 8.49
CA ALA A 44 -5.15 -12.79 7.97
C ALA A 44 -4.79 -12.42 6.53
N THR A 45 -5.75 -11.96 5.74
CA THR A 45 -5.52 -11.60 4.33
C THR A 45 -5.44 -10.09 4.16
N VAL A 46 -4.68 -9.64 3.14
CA VAL A 46 -4.59 -8.23 2.75
C VAL A 46 -4.90 -8.05 1.26
N LEU A 47 -5.67 -7.03 0.95
CA LEU A 47 -5.95 -6.55 -0.39
C LEU A 47 -5.32 -5.16 -0.55
N ILE A 48 -4.44 -5.01 -1.55
CA ILE A 48 -3.87 -3.71 -1.92
C ILE A 48 -4.16 -3.48 -3.40
N ARG A 49 -4.74 -2.32 -3.72
CA ARG A 49 -5.09 -1.92 -5.08
C ARG A 49 -4.45 -0.59 -5.43
N PHE A 50 -4.09 -0.45 -6.70
CA PHE A 50 -3.76 0.83 -7.31
C PHE A 50 -4.90 1.20 -8.26
N GLY A 51 -5.68 2.21 -7.89
CA GLY A 51 -6.99 2.49 -8.47
C GLY A 51 -7.85 1.22 -8.46
N SER A 52 -8.35 0.85 -9.64
CA SER A 52 -9.21 -0.33 -9.79
C SER A 52 -8.45 -1.66 -9.90
N VAL A 53 -7.12 -1.70 -9.90
CA VAL A 53 -6.33 -2.91 -10.13
C VAL A 53 -5.75 -3.47 -8.83
N ALA A 54 -6.01 -4.73 -8.52
CA ALA A 54 -5.42 -5.40 -7.37
C ALA A 54 -3.96 -5.80 -7.66
N ILE A 55 -3.04 -5.35 -6.81
CA ILE A 55 -1.61 -5.70 -6.88
C ILE A 55 -1.28 -6.79 -5.86
N VAL A 56 -1.93 -6.75 -4.69
CA VAL A 56 -1.87 -7.82 -3.68
C VAL A 56 -3.28 -8.34 -3.51
N PRO A 57 -3.68 -9.44 -4.19
CA PRO A 57 -5.06 -9.90 -4.20
C PRO A 57 -5.37 -10.80 -3.00
N ASN A 58 -5.98 -10.25 -1.94
CA ASN A 58 -6.41 -10.99 -0.73
C ASN A 58 -5.36 -12.00 -0.23
N THR A 59 -4.10 -11.60 -0.25
CA THR A 59 -2.97 -12.50 -0.02
C THR A 59 -2.87 -12.83 1.47
N PRO A 60 -2.73 -14.12 1.85
CA PRO A 60 -2.61 -14.50 3.25
C PRO A 60 -1.25 -14.10 3.82
N VAL A 61 -1.27 -13.46 4.99
CA VAL A 61 -0.10 -13.18 5.83
C VAL A 61 -0.22 -14.03 7.09
N PRO A 62 0.69 -14.98 7.33
CA PRO A 62 0.62 -15.86 8.50
C PRO A 62 0.71 -15.05 9.80
N GLY A 63 0.24 -15.64 10.91
CA GLY A 63 0.38 -15.01 12.23
C GLY A 63 1.85 -14.81 12.59
N ASN A 64 2.18 -13.65 13.19
CA ASN A 64 3.53 -13.17 13.43
C ASN A 64 4.39 -13.09 12.14
N GLY A 65 3.75 -13.07 10.98
CA GLY A 65 4.39 -13.12 9.68
C GLY A 65 4.59 -11.77 9.04
N ILE A 66 5.29 -11.79 7.91
CA ILE A 66 5.57 -10.64 7.07
C ILE A 66 5.35 -10.99 5.60
N PHE A 67 4.84 -10.03 4.84
CA PHE A 67 4.79 -10.03 3.39
C PHE A 67 5.49 -8.76 2.88
N THR A 68 6.43 -8.91 1.97
CA THR A 68 7.17 -7.79 1.36
C THR A 68 7.09 -7.90 -0.15
N LEU A 69 6.89 -6.76 -0.80
CA LEU A 69 6.86 -6.66 -2.25
C LEU A 69 7.66 -5.43 -2.68
N ASP A 70 8.74 -5.67 -3.40
CA ASP A 70 9.55 -4.64 -4.04
C ASP A 70 9.10 -4.51 -5.50
N ILE A 71 8.73 -3.30 -5.89
CA ILE A 71 8.11 -3.00 -7.18
C ILE A 71 8.61 -1.66 -7.73
N SER A 72 8.32 -1.40 -9.00
CA SER A 72 8.52 -0.09 -9.63
C SER A 72 7.27 0.27 -10.40
N GLN A 73 6.19 0.56 -9.66
CA GLN A 73 4.88 0.85 -10.24
C GLN A 73 4.66 2.35 -10.27
N VAL A 74 4.29 2.86 -11.44
CA VAL A 74 4.07 4.29 -11.68
C VAL A 74 2.57 4.57 -11.61
N LEU A 75 2.20 5.57 -10.81
CA LEU A 75 0.83 6.06 -10.63
C LEU A 75 0.76 7.51 -11.08
N THR A 76 -0.24 7.83 -11.89
CA THR A 76 -0.49 9.19 -12.38
C THR A 76 -1.46 9.93 -11.48
N GLU A 77 -1.55 11.25 -11.66
CA GLU A 77 -2.52 12.12 -11.00
C GLU A 77 -3.92 11.47 -10.87
N GLY A 78 -4.49 11.55 -9.66
CA GLY A 78 -5.82 11.04 -9.35
C GLY A 78 -5.90 9.52 -9.13
N ASN A 79 -4.84 8.74 -9.42
CA ASN A 79 -4.82 7.34 -9.02
C ASN A 79 -4.74 7.22 -7.49
N THR A 80 -5.41 6.20 -6.96
CA THR A 80 -5.47 5.91 -5.53
C THR A 80 -4.65 4.68 -5.19
N ILE A 81 -4.26 4.59 -3.92
CA ILE A 81 -3.84 3.34 -3.29
C ILE A 81 -4.89 3.00 -2.25
N ASP A 82 -5.47 1.82 -2.39
CA ASP A 82 -6.53 1.33 -1.53
C ASP A 82 -6.07 0.10 -0.76
N VAL A 83 -6.42 0.05 0.52
CA VAL A 83 -6.05 -1.05 1.42
C VAL A 83 -7.30 -1.59 2.12
N GLN A 84 -7.37 -2.92 2.20
CA GLN A 84 -8.34 -3.65 3.00
C GLN A 84 -7.66 -4.90 3.56
N ALA A 85 -8.07 -5.35 4.74
CA ALA A 85 -7.63 -6.64 5.27
C ALA A 85 -8.78 -7.39 5.93
N SER A 86 -8.58 -8.67 6.23
CA SER A 86 -9.55 -9.45 7.01
C SER A 86 -9.51 -9.16 8.51
N SER A 87 -8.53 -8.37 8.97
CA SER A 87 -8.30 -7.99 10.38
C SER A 87 -7.65 -6.60 10.46
N THR A 88 -7.74 -5.96 11.62
CA THR A 88 -7.04 -4.69 11.91
C THR A 88 -5.61 -4.88 12.44
N THR A 89 -5.17 -6.13 12.60
CA THR A 89 -3.86 -6.48 13.15
C THR A 89 -2.72 -6.41 12.14
N LEU A 90 -3.00 -6.18 10.85
CA LEU A 90 -1.97 -6.04 9.83
C LEU A 90 -1.46 -4.60 9.79
N GLY A 91 -0.16 -4.40 10.01
CA GLY A 91 0.53 -3.15 9.74
C GLY A 91 0.86 -3.08 8.25
N VAL A 92 0.46 -2.01 7.57
CA VAL A 92 0.69 -1.81 6.13
C VAL A 92 1.58 -0.59 5.94
N HIS A 93 2.77 -0.80 5.39
CA HIS A 93 3.74 0.23 5.08
C HIS A 93 3.95 0.29 3.57
N ILE A 94 3.76 1.47 3.00
CA ILE A 94 3.95 1.71 1.57
C ILE A 94 4.82 2.95 1.42
N CYS A 95 5.90 2.83 0.66
CA CYS A 95 6.78 3.95 0.35
C CYS A 95 7.06 4.04 -1.15
N GLY A 96 7.49 5.21 -1.55
CA GLY A 96 7.77 5.52 -2.93
C GLY A 96 8.43 6.87 -3.11
N VAL A 97 8.38 7.39 -4.32
CA VAL A 97 8.91 8.71 -4.70
C VAL A 97 7.82 9.47 -5.44
N GLU A 98 7.54 10.70 -5.01
CA GLU A 98 6.77 11.64 -5.82
C GLU A 98 7.73 12.40 -6.75
N VAL A 99 7.33 12.52 -8.00
CA VAL A 99 8.02 13.27 -9.04
C VAL A 99 7.07 14.36 -9.51
N THR A 100 7.41 15.63 -9.25
CA THR A 100 6.66 16.75 -9.83
C THR A 100 6.94 16.83 -11.32
N ALA A 101 6.04 17.38 -12.14
CA ALA A 101 6.44 17.83 -13.48
C ALA A 101 7.44 19.00 -13.44
#